data_AF-A0A4P2V9G6-F1
#
_entry.id   AF-A0A4P2V9G6-F1
#
_cell.length_a   1.000
_cell.length_b   1.000
_cell.length_c   1.000
_cell.angle_alpha   90.00
_cell.angle_beta   90.00
_cell.angle_gamma   90.00
#
_symmetry.space_group_name_H-M   'P 1'
#
loop_
_entity.id
_entity.type
_entity.pdbx_description
1 polymer ?
#
loop_
_entity_poly.entity_id
_entity_poly.type
_entity_poly.pdbx_seq_one_letter_code
_entity_poly.pdbx_strand_id
1 'polypeptide(L)' 'HCTVRGAKAEEILERGLKVREYELRRDNFSSTGNFGFGIQEHIDLGIKYDPSIGIYGLDFYVVLGRP' A
#
# COMPACT_ATOMS: atom_id res chain seq x y z
N HIS A 1 11.14 -6.70 -2.04
CA HIS A 1 9.81 -7.25 -1.69
C HIS A 1 9.81 -7.58 -0.20
N CYS A 2 8.71 -7.31 0.51
CA CYS A 2 8.58 -7.58 1.95
C CYS A 2 7.14 -8.02 2.22
N THR A 3 6.96 -8.99 3.12
CA THR A 3 5.63 -9.48 3.51
C THR A 3 5.37 -9.07 4.95
N VAL A 4 4.31 -8.28 5.16
CA VAL A 4 3.89 -7.82 6.49
C VAL A 4 2.57 -8.49 6.84
N ARG A 5 2.37 -8.84 8.12
CA ARG A 5 1.14 -9.48 8.62
C ARG A 5 0.74 -8.90 9.98
N GLY A 6 -0.51 -9.14 10.38
CA GLY A 6 -1.08 -8.68 11.65
C GLY A 6 -1.25 -7.16 11.70
N ALA A 7 -1.27 -6.60 12.91
CA ALA A 7 -1.54 -5.18 13.15
C ALA A 7 -0.63 -4.22 12.36
N LYS A 8 0.63 -4.61 12.11
CA LYS A 8 1.55 -3.79 11.30
C LYS A 8 1.09 -3.67 9.84
N ALA A 9 0.48 -4.72 9.28
CA ALA A 9 -0.03 -4.66 7.91
C ALA A 9 -1.26 -3.77 7.82
N GLU A 10 -2.15 -3.82 8.81
CA GLU A 10 -3.34 -2.97 8.89
C GLU A 10 -2.98 -1.48 8.99
N GLU A 11 -2.00 -1.13 9.84
CA GLU A 11 -1.55 0.26 9.98
C GLU A 11 -0.95 0.81 8.68
N ILE A 12 -0.12 0.02 8.00
CA ILE A 12 0.47 0.40 6.71
C ILE A 12 -0.61 0.54 5.64
N LEU A 13 -1.59 -0.37 5.62
CA LEU A 13 -2.71 -0.33 4.70
C LEU A 13 -3.55 0.93 4.91
N GLU A 14 -3.86 1.28 6.16
CA GLU A 14 -4.63 2.48 6.48
C GLU A 14 -3.93 3.75 5.99
N ARG A 15 -2.61 3.86 6.23
CA ARG A 15 -1.80 4.97 5.70
C ARG A 15 -1.81 5.00 4.18
N GLY A 16 -1.61 3.86 3.53
CA GLY A 16 -1.59 3.78 2.06
C GLY A 16 -2.94 4.14 1.42
N LEU A 17 -4.05 3.70 2.01
CA LEU A 17 -5.39 4.05 1.56
C LEU A 17 -5.68 5.55 1.74
N LYS A 18 -5.20 6.16 2.82
CA LYS A 18 -5.33 7.60 3.06
C LYS A 18 -4.63 8.43 1.98
N VAL A 19 -3.45 8.00 1.52
CA VAL A 19 -2.73 8.65 0.40
C VAL A 19 -3.54 8.59 -0.90
N ARG A 20 -4.32 7.52 -1.08
CA ARG A 20 -5.20 7.33 -2.24
C ARG A 20 -6.60 7.90 -2.03
N GLU A 21 -6.82 8.70 -1.00
CA GLU A 21 -8.14 9.26 -0.65
C GLU A 21 -9.24 8.19 -0.50
N TYR A 22 -8.85 6.97 -0.12
CA TYR A 22 -9.72 5.79 -0.08
C TYR A 22 -10.41 5.45 -1.42
N GLU A 23 -9.88 5.96 -2.54
CA GLU A 23 -10.37 5.68 -3.87
C GLU A 23 -9.51 4.61 -4.57
N LEU A 24 -10.16 3.53 -5.01
CA LEU A 24 -9.54 2.45 -5.77
C LEU A 24 -10.38 2.14 -7.01
N ARG A 25 -9.72 1.93 -8.15
CA ARG A 25 -10.41 1.53 -9.37
C ARG A 25 -10.79 0.07 -9.31
N ARG A 26 -11.84 -0.32 -10.04
CA ARG A 26 -12.28 -1.71 -10.12
C ARG A 26 -11.20 -2.65 -10.66
N ASP A 27 -10.36 -2.18 -11.59
CA ASP A 27 -9.23 -2.94 -12.14
C ASP A 27 -8.15 -3.29 -11.10
N ASN A 28 -8.11 -2.59 -9.96
CA ASN A 28 -7.20 -2.92 -8.86
C ASN A 28 -7.63 -4.17 -8.08
N PHE A 29 -8.86 -4.64 -8.27
CA PHE A 29 -9.40 -5.82 -7.61
C PHE A 29 -9.27 -7.04 -8.52
N SER A 30 -8.54 -8.06 -8.03
CA SER A 30 -8.42 -9.36 -8.67
C SER A 30 -9.69 -10.18 -8.48
N SER A 31 -9.96 -11.08 -9.42
CA SER A 31 -11.05 -12.07 -9.36
C SER A 31 -10.93 -13.02 -8.17
N THR A 32 -9.73 -13.19 -7.61
CA THR A 32 -9.47 -13.98 -6.39
C THR A 32 -9.84 -13.26 -5.09
N GLY A 33 -10.33 -12.01 -5.15
CA GLY A 33 -10.66 -11.20 -3.96
C GLY A 33 -9.45 -10.49 -3.33
N ASN A 34 -8.30 -10.52 -4.00
CA ASN A 34 -7.13 -9.74 -3.63
C ASN A 34 -7.19 -8.38 -4.32
N PHE A 35 -6.52 -7.38 -3.75
CA PHE A 35 -6.41 -6.07 -4.39
C PHE A 35 -5.03 -5.49 -4.20
N GLY A 36 -4.64 -4.60 -5.10
CA GLY A 36 -3.34 -3.93 -5.00
C GLY A 36 -3.39 -2.53 -5.55
N PHE A 37 -2.57 -1.66 -4.99
CA PHE A 37 -2.45 -0.27 -5.41
C PHE A 37 -0.99 0.17 -5.32
N GLY A 38 -0.58 0.99 -6.28
CA GLY A 38 0.73 1.63 -6.25
C GLY A 38 0.67 2.99 -5.55
N ILE A 39 1.76 3.42 -4.95
CA ILE A 39 2.00 4.78 -4.50
C ILE A 39 3.24 5.27 -5.24
N GLN A 40 3.17 6.44 -5.88
CA GLN A 40 4.33 7.00 -6.60
C GLN A 40 5.39 7.56 -5.65
N GLU A 41 4.95 8.10 -4.51
CA GLU A 41 5.81 8.81 -3.58
C GLU A 41 5.68 8.21 -2.17
N HIS A 42 6.70 7.48 -1.72
CA HIS A 42 6.70 6.93 -0.36
C HIS A 42 6.69 8.00 0.76
N ILE A 43 6.97 9.27 0.44
CA ILE A 43 6.92 10.39 1.42
C ILE A 43 5.51 10.62 1.95
N ASP A 44 4.47 10.32 1.15
CA ASP A 44 3.07 10.47 1.55
C ASP A 44 2.66 9.47 2.64
N LEU A 45 3.42 8.38 2.81
CA LEU A 45 3.23 7.42 3.91
C LEU A 45 3.73 7.96 5.27
N GLY A 46 4.29 9.19 5.30
CA GLY A 46 4.85 9.82 6.48
C GLY A 46 6.28 9.39 6.80
N ILE A 47 6.99 8.81 5.82
CA ILE A 47 8.41 8.48 5.93
C ILE A 47 9.20 9.77 5.70
N LYS A 48 10.17 10.07 6.58
CA LYS A 48 11.03 11.24 6.40
C LYS A 48 11.77 11.14 5.06
N TYR A 49 11.75 12.25 4.33
CA TYR A 49 12.56 12.39 3.12
C TYR A 49 14.04 12.30 3.48
N ASP A 50 14.74 11.34 2.87
CA ASP A 50 16.19 11.22 2.94
C ASP A 50 16.78 11.44 1.53
N PRO A 51 17.59 12.48 1.32
CA PRO A 51 18.12 12.83 0.00
C PRO A 51 19.04 11.74 -0.59
N SER A 52 19.51 10.80 0.23
CA SER A 52 20.34 9.67 -0.19
C SER A 52 19.53 8.54 -0.85
N ILE A 53 18.24 8.42 -0.50
CA ILE A 53 17.36 7.33 -0.96
C ILE A 53 16.54 7.79 -2.18
N GLY A 54 16.18 9.08 -2.23
CA GLY A 54 15.36 9.66 -3.29
C GLY A 54 13.89 9.25 -3.20
N ILE A 55 13.04 9.83 -4.06
CA ILE A 55 11.62 9.50 -4.13
C ILE A 55 11.47 8.22 -4.94
N TYR A 56 11.06 7.14 -4.27
CA TYR A 56 10.69 5.89 -4.92
C TYR A 56 9.20 5.57 -4.74
N GLY A 57 8.66 4.91 -5.75
CA GLY A 57 7.31 4.34 -5.72
C GLY A 57 7.29 2.98 -5.01
N LEU A 58 6.12 2.66 -4.47
CA LEU A 58 5.85 1.43 -3.73
C LEU A 58 4.59 0.77 -4.28
N ASP A 59 4.65 -0.51 -4.57
CA ASP A 59 3.49 -1.32 -4.93
C ASP A 59 3.00 -2.12 -3.73
N PHE A 60 1.74 -1.92 -3.35
CA PHE A 60 1.06 -2.68 -2.31
C PHE A 60 0.19 -3.76 -2.94
N TYR A 61 0.34 -4.98 -2.45
CA TYR A 61 -0.53 -6.10 -2.81
C TYR A 61 -1.10 -6.73 -1.54
N VAL A 62 -2.42 -6.71 -1.42
CA VAL A 62 -3.16 -7.17 -0.25
C VAL A 62 -3.86 -8.48 -0.60
N VAL A 63 -3.55 -9.50 0.19
CA VAL A 63 -4.17 -10.82 0.08
C VAL A 63 -5.25 -10.94 1.14
N LEU A 64 -6.49 -11.15 0.72
CA LEU A 64 -7.61 -11.41 1.63
C LEU A 64 -7.85 -12.91 1.72
N GLY A 65 -7.78 -13.46 2.93
CA GLY A 65 -8.14 -14.84 3.24
C GLY A 65 -9.45 -14.90 4.01
N ARG A 66 -10.27 -15.93 3.76
CA ARG A 66 -11.37 -16.28 4.67
C ARG A 66 -10.78 -17.01 5.89
N PRO A 67 -11.37 -16.85 7.10
CA PRO A 67 -10.97 -17.61 8.28
C PRO A 67 -11.15 -19.12 8.10
#